data_AF-A0A3M1CT29-F1
#
_entry.id   AF-A0A3M1CT29-F1
#
_cell.length_a   1.000
_cell.length_b   1.000
_cell.length_c   1.000
_cell.angle_alpha   90.00
_cell.angle_beta   90.00
_cell.angle_gamma   90.00
#
_symmetry.space_group_name_H-M   'P 1'
#
loop_
_entity.id
_entity.type
_entity.pdbx_description
1 polymer ?
#
loop_
_entity_poly.entity_id
_entity_poly.type
_entity_poly.pdbx_seq_one_letter_code
_entity_poly.pdbx_strand_id
1 'polypeptide(L)'
;MDEPTLRRKLRAIEALHDGATTEGERRAAAEARARLVRRLVRVSGARRLHVHACFRAAAAMGEASPPVLDDSPGAELPTVAELLAVLAAWRLELRSAREVERWASRLCDRLLLPSVDVHDPRAARVEVLLQLAAMRRQPLWPADIDEIERFLRAEPGEAAWRVWFTWLAGIDWEARRQACRQAR
;
A
#
# COMPACT_ATOMS: atom_id res chain seq x y z
N MET A 1 -26.08 8.47 3.25
CA MET A 1 -25.67 7.78 2.01
C MET A 1 -24.90 6.56 2.44
N ASP A 2 -25.46 5.42 2.08
CA ASP A 2 -24.96 4.08 2.36
C ASP A 2 -23.69 3.76 1.55
N GLU A 3 -22.90 2.82 2.05
CA GLU A 3 -21.62 2.39 1.46
C GLU A 3 -21.76 1.96 -0.02
N PRO A 4 -22.79 1.19 -0.43
CA PRO A 4 -22.97 0.81 -1.83
C PRO A 4 -23.18 2.01 -2.76
N THR A 5 -23.96 3.00 -2.33
CA THR A 5 -24.20 4.23 -3.11
C THR A 5 -22.93 5.06 -3.24
N LEU A 6 -22.11 5.13 -2.19
CA LEU A 6 -20.81 5.82 -2.24
C LEU A 6 -19.83 5.13 -3.19
N ARG A 7 -19.77 3.79 -3.20
CA ARG A 7 -18.94 3.03 -4.17
C ARG A 7 -19.40 3.23 -5.62
N ARG A 8 -20.71 3.24 -5.86
CA ARG A 8 -21.27 3.51 -7.20
C ARG A 8 -20.88 4.92 -7.68
N LYS A 9 -20.97 5.92 -6.81
CA LYS A 9 -20.56 7.29 -7.14
C LYS A 9 -19.05 7.43 -7.35
N LEU A 10 -18.24 6.68 -6.61
CA LEU A 10 -16.80 6.67 -6.77
C LEU A 10 -16.40 6.16 -8.17
N ARG A 11 -16.98 5.03 -8.59
CA ARG A 11 -16.79 4.48 -9.94
C ARG A 11 -17.21 5.45 -11.05
N ALA A 12 -18.31 6.16 -10.87
CA ALA A 12 -18.76 7.16 -11.83
C ALA A 12 -17.80 8.36 -11.95
N ILE A 13 -17.17 8.78 -10.84
CA ILE A 13 -16.18 9.86 -10.84
C ILE A 13 -14.83 9.40 -11.42
N GLU A 14 -14.45 8.14 -11.22
CA GLU A 14 -13.27 7.56 -11.85
C GLU A 14 -13.43 7.50 -13.37
N ALA A 15 -14.60 7.09 -13.87
CA ALA A 15 -14.90 7.15 -15.30
C ALA A 15 -14.89 8.58 -15.88
N LEU A 16 -15.34 9.58 -15.10
CA LEU A 16 -15.26 10.99 -15.50
C LEU A 16 -13.84 11.54 -15.50
N HIS A 17 -13.00 11.09 -14.57
CA HIS A 17 -11.58 11.46 -14.52
C HIS A 17 -10.84 10.90 -15.73
N ASP A 18 -11.11 9.66 -16.13
CA ASP A 18 -10.48 9.00 -17.28
C ASP A 18 -10.95 9.59 -18.62
N GLY A 19 -12.16 10.16 -18.66
CA GLY A 19 -12.70 10.88 -19.81
C GLY A 19 -12.43 12.39 -19.83
N ALA A 20 -11.71 12.94 -18.84
CA ALA A 20 -11.50 14.38 -18.70
C ALA A 20 -10.51 14.91 -19.76
N THR A 21 -10.97 15.89 -20.55
CA THR A 21 -10.18 16.46 -21.65
C THR A 21 -9.36 17.67 -21.22
N THR A 22 -9.76 18.31 -20.12
CA THR A 22 -9.08 19.49 -19.58
C THR A 22 -8.46 19.22 -18.20
N GLU A 23 -7.45 20.02 -17.85
CA GLU A 23 -6.80 19.94 -16.53
C GLU A 23 -7.74 20.34 -15.39
N GLY A 24 -8.65 21.29 -15.63
CA GLY A 24 -9.67 21.68 -14.68
C GLY A 24 -10.65 20.55 -14.35
N GLU A 25 -11.05 19.77 -15.36
CA GLU A 25 -11.92 18.59 -15.19
C GLU A 25 -11.21 17.47 -14.41
N ARG A 26 -9.94 17.19 -14.73
CA ARG A 26 -9.13 16.22 -13.98
C ARG A 26 -9.01 16.61 -12.51
N ARG A 27 -8.71 17.89 -12.23
CA ARG A 27 -8.60 18.39 -10.86
C ARG A 27 -9.92 18.31 -10.10
N ALA A 28 -11.02 18.73 -10.73
CA ALA A 28 -12.35 18.65 -10.13
C ALA A 28 -12.79 17.20 -9.84
N ALA A 29 -12.50 16.28 -10.77
CA ALA A 29 -12.77 14.85 -10.59
C ALA A 29 -11.91 14.23 -9.48
N ALA A 30 -10.62 14.58 -9.41
CA ALA A 30 -9.72 14.14 -8.34
C ALA A 30 -10.19 14.62 -6.95
N GLU A 31 -10.63 15.87 -6.83
CA GLU A 31 -11.19 16.40 -5.59
C GLU A 31 -12.51 15.71 -5.20
N ALA A 32 -13.39 15.46 -6.19
CA ALA A 32 -14.64 14.74 -5.96
C ALA A 32 -14.38 13.29 -5.51
N ARG A 33 -13.38 12.64 -6.10
CA ARG A 33 -12.90 11.31 -5.72
C ARG A 33 -12.41 11.31 -4.28
N ALA A 34 -11.54 12.25 -3.92
CA ALA A 34 -11.03 12.39 -2.56
C ALA A 34 -12.15 12.59 -1.53
N ARG A 35 -13.17 13.42 -1.84
CA ARG A 35 -14.34 13.61 -0.96
C ARG A 35 -15.13 12.32 -0.77
N LEU A 36 -15.36 11.54 -1.83
CA LEU A 36 -16.11 10.29 -1.74
C LEU A 36 -15.34 9.20 -0.99
N VAL A 37 -14.04 9.07 -1.22
CA VAL A 37 -13.18 8.14 -0.47
C VAL A 37 -13.21 8.47 1.02
N ARG A 38 -13.02 9.74 1.40
CA ARG A 38 -13.13 10.18 2.82
C ARG A 38 -14.47 9.80 3.44
N ARG A 39 -15.56 9.91 2.67
CA ARG A 39 -16.91 9.59 3.14
C ARG A 39 -17.14 8.09 3.22
N LEU A 40 -16.60 7.31 2.28
CA LEU A 40 -16.62 5.85 2.29
C LEU A 40 -15.88 5.33 3.53
N VAL A 41 -14.68 5.83 3.79
CA VAL A 41 -13.88 5.50 4.97
C VAL A 41 -14.64 5.83 6.27
N ARG A 42 -15.35 6.96 6.34
CA ARG A 42 -16.18 7.31 7.51
C ARG A 42 -17.39 6.38 7.70
N VAL A 43 -18.06 6.00 6.62
CA VAL A 43 -19.26 5.14 6.67
C VAL A 43 -18.88 3.68 6.95
N SER A 44 -17.81 3.17 6.33
CA SER A 44 -17.25 1.85 6.60
C SER A 44 -16.51 1.79 7.94
N GLY A 45 -16.00 2.94 8.42
CA GLY A 45 -15.28 3.12 9.68
C GLY A 45 -16.13 3.11 10.95
N ALA A 46 -17.47 3.09 10.86
CA ALA A 46 -18.33 2.86 12.02
C ALA A 46 -18.27 1.40 12.56
N ARG A 47 -17.62 0.48 11.84
CA ARG A 47 -17.46 -0.93 12.25
C ARG A 47 -16.04 -1.33 12.69
N ARG A 48 -15.03 -0.46 12.60
CA ARG A 48 -13.63 -0.77 12.98
C ARG A 48 -12.89 0.48 13.46
N LEU A 49 -13.26 0.98 14.64
CA LEU A 49 -12.57 2.10 15.28
C LEU A 49 -11.32 1.62 16.04
N HIS A 50 -10.14 1.78 15.43
CA HIS A 50 -8.91 2.09 16.18
C HIS A 50 -7.75 2.66 15.34
N VAL A 51 -7.71 2.46 14.01
CA VAL A 51 -6.60 2.96 13.17
C VAL A 51 -6.69 4.49 12.91
N HIS A 52 -7.87 5.09 13.14
CA HIS A 52 -8.16 6.49 12.81
C HIS A 52 -7.63 7.54 13.79
N ALA A 53 -7.19 7.15 15.00
CA ALA A 53 -6.67 8.09 15.99
C ALA A 53 -5.29 8.64 15.58
N CYS A 54 -4.43 7.79 15.00
CA CYS A 54 -3.09 8.21 14.58
C CYS A 54 -3.10 9.18 13.38
N PHE A 55 -4.03 9.00 12.43
CA PHE A 55 -4.12 9.89 11.25
C PHE A 55 -4.66 11.29 11.59
N ARG A 56 -5.42 11.44 12.69
CA ARG A 56 -5.98 12.74 13.11
C ARG A 56 -5.00 13.62 13.86
N ALA A 57 -4.05 13.04 14.60
CA ALA A 57 -3.01 13.83 15.27
C ALA A 57 -2.07 14.50 14.25
N ALA A 58 -1.77 13.83 13.13
CA ALA A 58 -0.99 14.41 12.03
C ALA A 58 -1.77 15.47 11.24
N ALA A 59 -3.07 15.27 11.01
CA ALA A 59 -3.90 16.20 10.23
C ALA A 59 -4.30 17.48 11.00
N ALA A 60 -4.16 17.52 12.33
CA ALA A 60 -4.43 18.71 13.13
C ALA A 60 -3.33 19.78 13.03
N MET A 61 -2.18 19.48 12.41
CA MET A 61 -1.04 20.40 12.29
C MET A 61 -0.84 21.01 10.90
N GLY A 62 -1.85 20.93 10.02
CA GLY A 62 -1.86 21.66 8.74
C GLY A 62 -1.34 20.84 7.55
N GLU A 63 -2.15 20.87 6.48
CA GLU A 63 -1.84 20.45 5.11
C GLU A 63 -1.14 19.09 4.90
N ALA A 64 -1.93 18.02 4.69
CA ALA A 64 -1.43 16.88 3.95
C ALA A 64 -2.52 16.32 3.01
N SER A 65 -2.34 16.61 1.71
CA SER A 65 -2.80 15.74 0.64
C SER A 65 -2.37 14.28 0.89
N PRO A 66 -3.03 13.28 0.28
CA PRO A 66 -2.43 11.94 0.20
C PRO A 66 -0.98 12.08 -0.29
N PRO A 67 -0.01 11.30 0.21
CA PRO A 67 1.38 11.45 -0.17
C PRO A 67 1.48 11.37 -1.69
N VAL A 68 1.79 12.51 -2.30
CA VAL A 68 2.33 12.54 -3.65
C VAL A 68 3.66 11.84 -3.52
N LEU A 69 3.86 10.76 -4.27
CA LEU A 69 5.19 10.14 -4.36
C LEU A 69 6.06 11.15 -5.09
N ASP A 70 6.78 11.94 -4.30
CA ASP A 70 7.74 12.92 -4.78
C ASP A 70 8.82 12.18 -5.59
N ASP A 71 9.02 12.62 -6.83
CA ASP A 71 10.09 12.14 -7.72
C ASP A 71 11.43 12.87 -7.43
N SER A 72 11.49 13.67 -6.36
CA SER A 72 12.68 14.42 -5.98
C SER A 72 13.91 13.55 -5.70
N PRO A 73 15.12 14.03 -6.09
CA PRO A 73 16.38 13.33 -5.87
C PRO A 73 16.74 13.36 -4.38
N GLY A 74 16.50 12.25 -3.71
CA GLY A 74 16.75 12.07 -2.27
C GLY A 74 15.86 11.00 -1.66
N ALA A 75 15.56 9.94 -2.41
CA ALA A 75 14.62 8.92 -1.95
C ALA A 75 15.09 8.37 -0.59
N GLU A 76 14.26 8.53 0.43
CA GLU A 76 14.43 7.86 1.70
C GLU A 76 13.72 6.50 1.67
N LEU A 77 14.12 5.59 2.55
CA LEU A 77 13.39 4.34 2.74
C LEU A 77 11.96 4.67 3.22
N PRO A 78 10.89 4.11 2.60
CA PRO A 78 9.53 4.42 3.01
C PRO A 78 9.33 4.10 4.49
N THR A 79 8.52 4.91 5.16
CA THR A 79 8.11 4.68 6.54
C THR A 79 7.18 3.46 6.64
N VAL A 80 7.01 2.93 7.86
CA VAL A 80 6.03 1.87 8.12
C VAL A 80 4.62 2.33 7.71
N ALA A 81 4.27 3.58 7.99
CA ALA A 81 2.96 4.14 7.64
C ALA A 81 2.73 4.17 6.12
N GLU A 82 3.74 4.52 5.33
CA GLU A 82 3.65 4.53 3.86
C GLU A 82 3.52 3.12 3.29
N LEU A 83 4.30 2.15 3.80
CA LEU A 83 4.17 0.74 3.42
C LEU A 83 2.76 0.21 3.72
N LEU A 84 2.25 0.48 4.92
CA LEU A 84 0.89 0.09 5.31
C LEU A 84 -0.18 0.75 4.42
N ALA A 85 0.02 2.00 3.99
CA ALA A 85 -0.90 2.69 3.09
C ALA A 85 -0.92 2.05 1.69
N VAL A 86 0.25 1.68 1.15
CA VAL A 86 0.35 0.97 -0.14
C VAL A 86 -0.33 -0.40 -0.06
N LEU A 87 -0.06 -1.15 1.00
CA LEU A 87 -0.68 -2.45 1.26
C LEU A 87 -2.21 -2.34 1.40
N ALA A 88 -2.71 -1.33 2.12
CA ALA A 88 -4.15 -1.08 2.24
C ALA A 88 -4.79 -0.74 0.89
N ALA A 89 -4.12 0.09 0.07
CA ALA A 89 -4.60 0.42 -1.28
C ALA A 89 -4.66 -0.82 -2.17
N TRP A 90 -3.67 -1.72 -2.07
CA TRP A 90 -3.67 -2.98 -2.78
C TRP A 90 -4.78 -3.93 -2.32
N ARG A 91 -4.96 -4.09 -1.00
CA ARG A 91 -6.04 -4.91 -0.42
C ARG A 91 -7.42 -4.46 -0.89
N LEU A 92 -7.61 -3.15 -1.07
CA LEU A 92 -8.85 -2.54 -1.52
C LEU A 92 -8.98 -2.48 -3.04
N GLU A 93 -8.09 -3.12 -3.79
CA GLU A 93 -8.03 -3.12 -5.26
C GLU A 93 -7.91 -1.72 -5.88
N LEU A 94 -7.51 -0.72 -5.10
CA LEU A 94 -7.20 0.63 -5.58
C LEU A 94 -5.83 0.70 -6.27
N ARG A 95 -5.01 -0.33 -6.05
CA ARG A 95 -3.76 -0.59 -6.77
C ARG A 95 -3.72 -2.06 -7.16
N SER A 96 -3.34 -2.33 -8.38
CA SER A 96 -3.01 -3.67 -8.84
C SER A 96 -1.68 -4.15 -8.26
N ALA A 97 -1.49 -5.47 -8.22
CA ALA A 97 -0.22 -6.08 -7.85
C ALA A 97 0.96 -5.55 -8.70
N ARG A 98 0.72 -5.24 -9.98
CA ARG A 98 1.72 -4.68 -10.90
C ARG A 98 2.12 -3.25 -10.53
N GLU A 99 1.19 -2.44 -10.05
CA GLU A 99 1.48 -1.07 -9.63
C GLU A 99 2.26 -1.04 -8.31
N VAL A 100 1.94 -1.95 -7.38
CA VAL A 100 2.69 -2.13 -6.13
C VAL A 100 4.12 -2.58 -6.42
N GLU A 101 4.29 -3.61 -7.25
CA GLU A 101 5.61 -4.10 -7.66
C GLU A 101 6.43 -2.99 -8.34
N ARG A 102 5.86 -2.31 -9.34
CA ARG A 102 6.56 -1.22 -10.05
C ARG A 102 6.95 -0.07 -9.11
N TRP A 103 6.11 0.24 -8.12
CA TRP A 103 6.44 1.23 -7.12
C TRP A 103 7.63 0.79 -6.27
N ALA A 104 7.61 -0.45 -5.76
CA ALA A 104 8.69 -0.99 -4.94
C ALA A 104 10.00 -1.14 -5.72
N SER A 105 9.96 -1.68 -6.94
CA SER A 105 11.12 -1.84 -7.83
C SER A 105 11.78 -0.50 -8.12
N ARG A 106 11.01 0.56 -8.44
CA ARG A 106 11.56 1.91 -8.64
C ARG A 106 12.20 2.51 -7.39
N LEU A 107 11.73 2.15 -6.20
CA LEU A 107 12.41 2.55 -4.96
C LEU A 107 13.71 1.78 -4.79
N CYS A 108 13.72 0.46 -5.00
CA CYS A 108 14.94 -0.34 -4.95
C CYS A 108 16.00 0.11 -5.98
N ASP A 109 15.59 0.55 -7.17
CA ASP A 109 16.51 1.05 -8.21
C ASP A 109 17.15 2.40 -7.83
N ARG A 110 16.44 3.22 -7.05
CA ARG A 110 16.92 4.55 -6.61
C ARG A 110 17.67 4.51 -5.28
N LEU A 111 17.36 3.53 -4.43
CA LEU A 111 17.92 3.40 -3.10
C LEU A 111 19.11 2.43 -3.13
N LEU A 112 20.26 2.86 -2.63
CA LEU A 112 21.25 1.92 -2.11
C LEU A 112 20.70 1.33 -0.81
N LEU A 113 19.93 0.24 -0.93
CA LEU A 113 19.32 -0.40 0.22
C LEU A 113 20.43 -0.84 1.18
N PRO A 114 20.41 -0.36 2.43
CA PRO A 114 21.46 -0.68 3.38
C PRO A 114 21.37 -2.16 3.76
N SER A 115 22.53 -2.82 3.87
CA SER A 115 22.61 -4.07 4.61
C SER A 115 22.43 -3.71 6.08
N VAL A 116 21.28 -4.08 6.64
CA VAL A 116 20.86 -3.74 8.00
C VAL A 116 20.75 -4.99 8.84
N ASP A 117 21.21 -4.89 10.08
CA ASP A 117 21.10 -5.95 11.06
C ASP A 117 19.62 -6.24 11.41
N VAL A 118 19.33 -7.46 11.84
CA VAL A 118 17.97 -7.91 12.18
C VAL A 118 17.32 -7.13 13.32
N HIS A 119 18.12 -6.47 14.16
CA HIS A 119 17.66 -5.60 15.25
C HIS A 119 17.46 -4.14 14.83
N ASP A 120 17.85 -3.75 13.60
CA ASP A 120 17.62 -2.39 13.11
C ASP A 120 16.12 -2.17 12.83
N PRO A 121 15.48 -1.10 13.36
CA PRO A 121 14.09 -0.76 13.07
C PRO A 121 13.76 -0.53 11.58
N ARG A 122 14.77 -0.37 10.72
CA ARG A 122 14.63 -0.26 9.26
C ARG A 122 14.56 -1.62 8.57
N ALA A 123 15.02 -2.69 9.21
CA ALA A 123 15.26 -3.97 8.55
C ALA A 123 13.97 -4.61 8.00
N ALA A 124 12.87 -4.58 8.77
CA ALA A 124 11.57 -5.04 8.29
C ALA A 124 11.07 -4.24 7.07
N ARG A 125 11.34 -2.94 7.02
CA ARG A 125 10.93 -2.07 5.90
C ARG A 125 11.71 -2.39 4.62
N VAL A 126 13.02 -2.60 4.74
CA VAL A 126 13.88 -3.03 3.63
C VAL A 126 13.40 -4.38 3.09
N GLU A 127 13.20 -5.35 3.97
CA GLU A 127 12.76 -6.69 3.58
C GLU A 127 11.40 -6.67 2.88
N VAL A 128 10.39 -5.99 3.44
CA VAL A 128 9.08 -5.89 2.80
C VAL A 128 9.17 -5.18 1.46
N LEU A 129 9.98 -4.12 1.34
CA LEU A 129 10.18 -3.45 0.06
C LEU A 129 10.80 -4.40 -0.99
N LEU A 130 11.79 -5.20 -0.61
CA LEU A 130 12.39 -6.23 -1.47
C LEU A 130 11.38 -7.28 -1.91
N GLN A 131 10.54 -7.77 -0.99
CA GLN A 131 9.49 -8.74 -1.33
C GLN A 131 8.45 -8.16 -2.29
N LEU A 132 8.04 -6.90 -2.09
CA LEU A 132 7.11 -6.21 -2.99
C LEU A 132 7.74 -6.00 -4.38
N ALA A 133 9.02 -5.64 -4.46
CA ALA A 133 9.74 -5.53 -5.73
C ALA A 133 9.92 -6.91 -6.42
N ALA A 134 10.00 -7.98 -5.64
CA ALA A 134 10.15 -9.34 -6.14
C ALA A 134 8.82 -9.97 -6.61
N MET A 135 7.66 -9.31 -6.48
CA MET A 135 6.34 -9.87 -6.76
C MET A 135 6.17 -10.45 -8.18
N ARG A 136 6.97 -10.01 -9.16
CA ARG A 136 7.00 -10.61 -10.50
C ARG A 136 7.54 -12.04 -10.51
N ARG A 137 8.46 -12.37 -9.59
CA ARG A 137 9.11 -13.69 -9.43
C ARG A 137 8.53 -14.50 -8.27
N GLN A 138 8.13 -13.82 -7.21
CA GLN A 138 7.56 -14.37 -5.98
C GLN A 138 6.19 -13.72 -5.74
N PRO A 139 5.13 -14.18 -6.40
CA PRO A 139 3.84 -13.51 -6.32
C PRO A 139 3.28 -13.52 -4.90
N LEU A 140 2.98 -12.31 -4.40
CA LEU A 140 2.19 -12.09 -3.21
C LEU A 140 0.75 -11.78 -3.61
N TRP A 141 -0.20 -12.06 -2.73
CA TRP A 141 -1.63 -11.85 -2.90
C TRP A 141 -2.18 -10.95 -1.78
N PRO A 142 -3.37 -10.33 -1.98
CA PRO A 142 -4.00 -9.53 -0.93
C PRO A 142 -4.22 -10.26 0.40
N ALA A 143 -4.36 -11.59 0.36
CA ALA A 143 -4.50 -12.43 1.57
C ALA A 143 -3.21 -12.48 2.41
N ASP A 144 -2.05 -12.20 1.83
CA ASP A 144 -0.76 -12.21 2.54
C ASP A 144 -0.54 -10.93 3.36
N ILE A 145 -1.33 -9.89 3.11
CA ILE A 145 -1.07 -8.56 3.66
C ILE A 145 -1.14 -8.57 5.19
N ASP A 146 -2.01 -9.37 5.81
CA ASP A 146 -2.09 -9.46 7.27
C ASP A 146 -0.74 -9.89 7.90
N GLU A 147 -0.01 -10.77 7.20
CA GLU A 147 1.30 -11.26 7.65
C GLU A 147 2.41 -10.22 7.44
N ILE A 148 2.34 -9.49 6.33
CA ILE A 148 3.24 -8.36 6.07
C ILE A 148 3.03 -7.25 7.11
N GLU A 149 1.79 -6.91 7.43
CA GLU A 149 1.47 -5.91 8.47
C GLU A 149 1.94 -6.34 9.84
N ARG A 150 1.79 -7.63 10.17
CA ARG A 150 2.26 -8.20 11.43
C ARG A 150 3.76 -8.08 11.56
N PHE A 151 4.51 -8.40 10.52
CA PHE A 151 5.97 -8.26 10.51
C PHE A 151 6.43 -6.81 10.62
N LEU A 152 5.81 -5.88 9.89
CA LEU A 152 6.13 -4.45 9.95
C LEU A 152 5.89 -3.80 11.33
N ARG A 153 4.99 -4.36 12.14
CA ARG A 153 4.65 -3.85 13.47
C ARG A 153 5.35 -4.59 14.61
N ALA A 154 6.05 -5.68 14.32
CA ALA A 154 6.75 -6.45 15.33
C ALA A 154 7.96 -5.67 15.86
N GLU A 155 8.29 -5.90 17.13
CA GLU A 155 9.56 -5.44 17.71
C GLU A 155 10.74 -6.04 16.91
N PRO A 156 11.75 -5.25 16.53
CA PRO A 156 12.91 -5.75 15.80
C PRO A 156 13.68 -6.83 16.59
N GLY A 157 14.09 -7.87 15.88
CA GLY A 157 14.94 -8.92 16.43
C GLY A 157 14.59 -10.33 15.93
N GLU A 158 15.42 -11.29 16.30
CA GLU A 158 15.40 -12.65 15.75
C GLU A 158 14.04 -13.35 15.82
N ALA A 159 13.24 -13.09 16.86
CA ALA A 159 11.92 -13.70 17.01
C ALA A 159 10.96 -13.27 15.89
N ALA A 160 10.92 -11.98 15.55
CA ALA A 160 10.08 -11.46 14.47
C ALA A 160 10.52 -12.02 13.11
N TRP A 161 11.83 -12.07 12.86
CA TRP A 161 12.41 -12.62 11.65
C TRP A 161 12.16 -14.12 11.49
N ARG A 162 12.23 -14.89 12.58
CA ARG A 162 11.91 -16.32 12.57
C ARG A 162 10.46 -16.57 12.18
N VAL A 163 9.53 -15.79 12.71
CA VAL A 163 8.11 -15.87 12.35
C VAL A 163 7.91 -15.51 10.88
N TRP A 164 8.53 -14.42 10.42
CA TRP A 164 8.47 -13.97 9.04
C TRP A 164 8.99 -15.01 8.04
N PHE A 165 10.19 -15.54 8.26
CA PHE A 165 10.77 -16.54 7.37
C PHE A 165 10.08 -17.89 7.44
N THR A 166 9.56 -18.28 8.61
CA THR A 166 8.70 -19.47 8.70
C THR A 166 7.46 -19.33 7.83
N TRP A 167 6.83 -18.15 7.84
CA TRP A 167 5.68 -17.88 6.98
C TRP A 167 6.07 -17.88 5.49
N LEU A 168 7.14 -17.17 5.09
CA LEU A 168 7.63 -17.15 3.70
C LEU A 168 7.98 -18.55 3.19
N ALA A 169 8.58 -19.40 4.02
CA ALA A 169 8.92 -20.77 3.69
C ALA A 169 7.69 -21.68 3.53
N GLY A 170 6.57 -21.32 4.17
CA GLY A 170 5.29 -22.01 4.03
C GLY A 170 4.53 -21.68 2.74
N ILE A 171 4.98 -20.70 1.95
CA ILE A 171 4.33 -20.33 0.70
C ILE A 171 4.76 -21.29 -0.42
N ASP A 172 3.77 -21.90 -1.09
CA ASP A 172 3.99 -22.63 -2.33
C ASP A 172 4.23 -21.66 -3.50
N TRP A 173 5.48 -21.25 -3.65
CA TRP A 173 5.89 -20.31 -4.70
C TRP A 173 5.71 -20.87 -6.13
N GLU A 174 5.75 -22.18 -6.29
CA GLU A 174 5.60 -22.81 -7.61
C GLU A 174 4.15 -22.76 -8.07
N ALA A 175 3.21 -23.18 -7.21
CA ALA A 175 1.79 -23.09 -7.48
C ALA A 175 1.36 -21.64 -7.77
N ARG A 176 1.86 -20.67 -7.00
CA ARG A 176 1.57 -19.25 -7.23
C ARG A 176 2.07 -18.75 -8.58
N ARG A 177 3.31 -19.11 -8.96
CA ARG A 177 3.84 -18.76 -10.28
C ARG A 177 3.03 -19.39 -11.41
N GLN A 178 2.59 -20.63 -11.26
CA GLN A 178 1.76 -21.32 -12.24
C GLN A 178 0.40 -20.62 -12.41
N ALA A 179 -0.27 -20.29 -11.31
CA ALA A 179 -1.54 -19.55 -11.33
C ALA A 179 -1.40 -18.19 -12.04
N CYS A 180 -0.31 -17.45 -11.78
CA CYS A 180 -0.05 -16.18 -12.47
C CYS A 180 0.22 -16.33 -13.97
N ARG A 181 0.74 -17.47 -14.44
CA ARG A 181 0.93 -17.75 -15.88
C ARG A 181 -0.38 -18.09 -16.57
N GLN A 182 -1.28 -18.78 -15.88
CA GLN A 182 -2.60 -19.18 -16.41
C GLN A 182 -3.60 -18.02 -16.47
N ALA A 183 -3.42 -16.99 -15.64
CA ALA A 183 -4.26 -15.80 -15.62
C ALA A 183 -3.83 -14.70 -16.62
N ARG A 184 -2.83 -14.96 -17.47
CA ARG A 184 -2.34 -14.06 -18.53
C ARG A 184 -2.83 -14.53 -19.89
#